data_AF-A0A267DL30-F1
#
_entry.id   AF-A0A267DL30-F1
#
_cell.length_a   1.000
_cell.length_b   1.000
_cell.length_c   1.000
_cell.angle_alpha   90.00
_cell.angle_beta   90.00
_cell.angle_gamma   90.00
#
_symmetry.space_group_name_H-M   'P 1'
#
loop_
_entity.id
_entity.type
_entity.pdbx_description
1 polymer ?
#
loop_
_entity_poly.entity_id
_entity_poly.type
_entity_poly.pdbx_seq_one_letter_code
_entity_poly.pdbx_strand_id
1 'polypeptide(L)'
;PIPQAAFREPRLLIVSCPRQDHQAITEARYVNLPVIALCNSDASLRHVDLAVPCNNVGVHSVGLIWWLLTRQVLRIRARSRTTPTGT
;
A
#
# COMPACT_ATOMS: atom_id res chain seq x y z
N PRO A 1 23.85 0.94 21.04
CA PRO A 1 22.72 1.12 20.10
C PRO A 1 21.40 1.29 20.86
N ILE A 2 20.79 2.47 20.75
CA ILE A 2 19.48 2.74 21.36
C ILE A 2 18.43 2.10 20.43
N PRO A 3 17.56 1.20 20.91
CA PRO A 3 16.53 0.60 20.07
C PRO A 3 15.57 1.67 19.54
N GLN A 4 15.20 1.55 18.26
CA GLN A 4 14.27 2.47 17.61
C GLN A 4 12.92 2.46 18.36
N ALA A 5 12.48 3.61 18.87
CA ALA A 5 11.27 3.70 19.69
C ALA A 5 9.98 3.27 18.96
N ALA A 6 9.99 3.29 17.61
CA ALA A 6 8.86 2.94 16.75
C ALA A 6 9.09 1.64 15.95
N PHE A 7 9.81 0.67 16.51
CA PHE A 7 9.97 -0.64 15.88
C PHE A 7 8.62 -1.32 15.62
N ARG A 8 8.43 -1.79 14.39
CA ARG A 8 7.26 -2.58 13.99
C ARG A 8 7.71 -3.69 13.06
N GLU A 9 7.13 -4.87 13.26
CA GLU A 9 7.28 -6.02 12.38
C GLU A 9 5.93 -6.27 11.66
N PRO A 10 5.64 -5.52 10.59
CA PRO A 10 4.43 -5.73 9.81
C PRO A 10 4.47 -7.09 9.09
N ARG A 11 3.31 -7.55 8.60
CA ARG A 11 3.20 -8.73 7.71
C ARG A 11 3.01 -8.38 6.23
N LEU A 12 2.76 -7.11 5.94
CA LEU A 12 2.59 -6.55 4.61
C LEU A 12 2.93 -5.06 4.65
N LEU A 13 3.65 -4.56 3.64
CA LEU A 13 3.87 -3.13 3.43
C LEU A 13 3.09 -2.67 2.19
N ILE A 14 2.36 -1.56 2.33
CA ILE A 14 1.68 -0.90 1.20
C ILE A 14 2.29 0.50 1.07
N VAL A 15 2.74 0.83 -0.14
CA VAL A 15 3.55 2.01 -0.44
C VAL A 15 2.85 2.89 -1.48
N SER A 16 2.91 4.22 -1.33
CA SER A 16 2.22 5.16 -2.23
C SER A 16 3.09 5.61 -3.41
N CYS A 17 4.41 5.68 -3.23
CA CYS A 17 5.32 5.99 -4.32
C CYS A 17 6.65 5.26 -4.12
N PRO A 18 6.98 4.22 -4.90
CA PRO A 18 8.19 3.44 -4.68
C PRO A 18 9.49 4.22 -4.94
N ARG A 19 9.41 5.39 -5.61
CA ARG A 19 10.55 6.32 -5.75
C ARG A 19 10.86 7.02 -4.43
N GLN A 20 9.84 7.56 -3.77
CA GLN A 20 10.01 8.32 -2.52
C GLN A 20 10.22 7.38 -1.34
N ASP A 21 9.51 6.26 -1.33
CA ASP A 21 9.46 5.29 -0.22
C ASP A 21 10.50 4.16 -0.37
N HIS A 22 11.54 4.36 -1.19
CA HIS A 22 12.54 3.34 -1.52
C HIS A 22 13.29 2.81 -0.29
N GLN A 23 13.44 3.64 0.74
CA GLN A 23 14.05 3.23 2.01
C GLN A 23 13.22 2.14 2.69
N ALA A 24 11.90 2.37 2.83
CA ALA A 24 11.00 1.41 3.45
C ALA A 24 10.93 0.09 2.65
N ILE A 25 10.98 0.17 1.32
CA ILE A 25 11.02 -1.01 0.45
C ILE A 25 12.32 -1.82 0.65
N THR A 26 13.45 -1.12 0.79
CA THR A 26 14.75 -1.78 1.01
C THR A 26 14.81 -2.43 2.39
N GLU A 27 14.27 -1.76 3.41
CA GLU A 27 14.19 -2.29 4.77
C GLU A 27 13.24 -3.50 4.86
N ALA A 28 12.10 -3.44 4.18
CA ALA A 28 11.14 -4.54 4.05
C ALA A 28 11.77 -5.81 3.46
N ARG A 29 12.72 -5.64 2.52
CA ARG A 29 13.46 -6.77 1.93
C ARG A 29 14.31 -7.51 2.96
N TYR A 30 14.94 -6.81 3.92
CA TYR A 30 15.79 -7.45 4.92
C TYR A 30 15.02 -8.43 5.83
N VAL A 31 13.71 -8.24 5.94
CA VAL A 31 12.82 -9.06 6.77
C VAL A 31 11.85 -9.94 5.96
N ASN A 32 12.07 -10.07 4.64
CA ASN A 32 11.21 -10.84 3.73
C ASN A 32 9.72 -10.46 3.76
N LEU A 33 9.45 -9.17 3.89
CA LEU A 33 8.08 -8.65 3.92
C LEU A 33 7.53 -8.49 2.49
N PRO A 34 6.30 -8.96 2.19
CA PRO A 34 5.68 -8.68 0.91
C PRO A 34 5.35 -7.19 0.76
N VAL A 35 5.62 -6.63 -0.42
CA VAL A 35 5.45 -5.20 -0.73
C VAL A 35 4.45 -5.01 -1.87
N ILE A 36 3.42 -4.21 -1.61
CA ILE A 36 2.47 -3.71 -2.62
C ILE A 36 2.74 -2.22 -2.83
N ALA A 37 2.88 -1.77 -4.08
CA ALA A 37 3.17 -0.36 -4.36
C ALA A 37 2.21 0.25 -5.38
N LEU A 38 1.73 1.47 -5.10
CA LEU A 38 1.06 2.31 -6.07
C LEU A 38 2.10 2.95 -6.99
N CYS A 39 2.02 2.68 -8.30
CA CYS A 39 3.10 2.95 -9.24
C CYS A 39 2.63 3.76 -10.45
N ASN A 40 3.40 4.79 -10.83
CA ASN A 40 3.32 5.40 -12.16
C ASN A 40 4.14 4.60 -13.18
N SER A 41 4.01 4.96 -14.46
CA SER A 41 4.81 4.43 -15.57
C SER A 41 6.31 4.65 -15.43
N ASP A 42 6.75 5.66 -14.67
CA ASP A 42 8.15 6.04 -14.47
C ASP A 42 8.75 5.53 -13.14
N ALA A 43 8.02 4.64 -12.44
CA ALA A 43 8.39 4.14 -11.13
C ALA A 43 9.25 2.85 -11.21
N SER A 44 10.29 2.74 -10.38
CA SER A 44 11.11 1.52 -10.29
C SER A 44 10.38 0.45 -9.48
N LEU A 45 10.10 -0.70 -10.10
CA LEU A 45 9.42 -1.85 -9.46
C LEU A 45 10.37 -2.84 -8.78
N ARG A 46 11.63 -2.46 -8.54
CA ARG A 46 12.58 -3.33 -7.86
C ARG A 46 12.14 -3.58 -6.42
N HIS A 47 12.05 -4.86 -6.05
CA HIS A 47 11.60 -5.34 -4.72
C HIS A 47 10.13 -5.00 -4.42
N VAL A 48 9.30 -4.85 -5.46
CA VAL A 48 7.84 -4.77 -5.35
C VAL A 48 7.25 -6.08 -5.86
N ASP A 49 6.44 -6.74 -5.05
CA ASP A 49 5.82 -8.01 -5.42
C ASP A 49 4.54 -7.78 -6.24
N LEU A 50 3.79 -6.72 -5.91
CA LEU A 50 2.56 -6.35 -6.61
C LEU A 50 2.53 -4.85 -6.89
N ALA A 51 2.51 -4.49 -8.17
CA ALA A 51 2.37 -3.12 -8.64
C ALA A 51 0.90 -2.82 -8.95
N VAL A 52 0.35 -1.77 -8.33
CA VAL A 52 -0.96 -1.21 -8.69
C VAL A 52 -0.71 0.05 -9.51
N PRO A 53 -1.01 0.05 -10.83
CA PRO A 53 -0.80 1.21 -11.66
C PRO A 53 -1.77 2.32 -11.25
N CYS A 54 -1.24 3.47 -10.85
CA CYS A 54 -1.98 4.61 -10.32
C CYS A 54 -1.26 5.90 -10.71
N ASN A 55 -1.96 7.04 -10.74
CA ASN A 55 -1.31 8.35 -10.80
C ASN A 55 -0.94 8.79 -9.37
N ASN A 56 0.34 8.82 -9.04
CA ASN A 56 0.85 9.21 -7.72
C ASN A 56 1.23 10.71 -7.61
N VAL A 57 1.04 11.49 -8.68
CA VAL A 57 1.28 12.95 -8.71
C VAL A 57 -0.02 13.72 -8.45
N GLY A 58 -1.15 13.20 -8.93
CA GLY A 58 -2.45 13.84 -8.77
C GLY A 58 -2.98 13.75 -7.33
N VAL A 59 -3.34 14.89 -6.74
CA VAL A 59 -3.83 15.04 -5.36
C VAL A 59 -4.99 14.09 -5.03
N HIS A 60 -5.92 13.91 -5.97
CA HIS A 60 -7.13 13.10 -5.75
C HIS A 60 -6.93 11.61 -6.03
N SER A 61 -5.97 11.25 -6.89
CA SER A 61 -5.81 9.88 -7.39
C SER A 61 -5.36 8.94 -6.27
N VAL A 62 -4.33 9.32 -5.51
CA VAL A 62 -3.82 8.52 -4.39
C VAL A 62 -4.92 8.30 -3.33
N GLY A 63 -5.64 9.36 -2.95
CA GLY A 63 -6.74 9.28 -1.98
C GLY A 63 -7.88 8.36 -2.45
N LEU A 64 -8.24 8.43 -3.74
CA LEU A 64 -9.27 7.56 -4.32
C LEU A 64 -8.89 6.08 -4.24
N ILE A 65 -7.63 5.75 -4.55
CA ILE A 65 -7.14 4.37 -4.52
C ILE A 65 -7.09 3.82 -3.10
N TRP A 66 -6.60 4.60 -2.13
CA TRP A 66 -6.64 4.21 -0.72
C TRP A 66 -8.06 3.99 -0.21
N TRP A 67 -9.02 4.81 -0.65
CA TRP A 67 -10.44 4.63 -0.33
C TRP A 67 -11.00 3.35 -0.94
N LEU A 68 -10.74 3.08 -2.22
CA LEU A 68 -11.20 1.87 -2.92
C LEU A 68 -10.62 0.60 -2.28
N LEU A 69 -9.32 0.60 -1.97
CA LEU A 69 -8.64 -0.52 -1.29
C LEU A 69 -9.30 -0.78 0.07
N THR A 70 -9.48 0.25 0.87
CA THR A 70 -10.09 0.13 2.20
C THR A 70 -11.53 -0.38 2.10
N ARG A 71 -12.32 0.16 1.17
CA ARG A 71 -13.71 -0.27 0.92
C ARG A 71 -13.76 -1.73 0.50
N GLN A 72 -12.84 -2.19 -0.35
CA GLN A 72 -12.79 -3.57 -0.79
C GLN A 72 -12.40 -4.52 0.34
N VAL A 73 -11.43 -4.13 1.17
CA VAL A 73 -11.05 -4.89 2.38
C VAL A 73 -12.23 -4.99 3.35
N LEU A 74 -12.98 -3.92 3.56
CA LEU A 74 -14.17 -3.92 4.44
C LEU A 74 -15.30 -4.79 3.89
N ARG A 75 -15.53 -4.79 2.57
CA ARG A 75 -16.49 -5.68 1.91
C ARG A 75 -16.13 -7.15 2.09
N ILE A 76 -14.88 -7.52 1.84
CA ILE A 76 -14.38 -8.90 2.02
C ILE A 76 -14.49 -9.33 3.49
N ARG A 77 -14.27 -8.40 4.42
CA ARG A 77 -14.40 -8.67 5.87
C ARG A 77 -15.83 -8.61 6.40
N ALA A 78 -16.84 -8.43 5.54
CA ALA A 78 -18.25 -8.25 5.91
C ALA A 78 -18.49 -7.11 6.94
N ARG A 79 -17.61 -6.10 6.97
CA ARG A 79 -17.68 -4.95 7.89
C ARG A 79 -18.11 -3.65 7.20
N SER A 80 -18.25 -3.65 5.89
CA SER A 80 -18.86 -2.52 5.18
C SER A 80 -20.32 -2.40 5.61
N ARG A 81 -20.74 -1.21 6.06
CA ARG A 81 -22.16 -0.85 6.15
C ARG A 81 -22.74 -0.84 4.74
N THR A 82 -23.05 -2.00 4.19
CA THR A 82 -23.86 -2.09 2.99
C THR A 82 -25.27 -1.71 3.42
N THR A 83 -25.72 -0.53 2.96
CA THR A 83 -27.11 -0.41 2.53
C THR A 83 -27.42 -1.66 1.69
N PRO A 84 -28.50 -2.40 1.96
CA PRO A 84 -28.85 -3.57 1.15
C PRO A 84 -28.97 -3.07 -0.29
N THR A 85 -28.03 -3.47 -1.14
CA THR A 85 -28.18 -3.26 -2.58
C THR A 85 -29.19 -4.31 -2.99
N GLY A 86 -30.43 -3.89 -3.16
CA GLY A 86 -31.54 -4.77 -3.47
C GLY A 86 -31.27 -5.61 -4.70
N THR A 87 -31.29 -6.93 -4.50
CA THR A 87 -32.05 -7.94 -5.24
C THR A 87 -32.14 -9.17 -4.34
#